data_AF-A0A6A3MN98-F1
#
_entry.id   AF-A0A6A3MN98-F1
#
_cell.length_a   1.000
_cell.length_b   1.000
_cell.length_c   1.000
_cell.angle_alpha   90.00
_cell.angle_beta   90.00
_cell.angle_gamma   90.00
#
_symmetry.space_group_name_H-M   'P 1'
#
loop_
_entity.id
_entity.type
_entity.pdbx_description
1 polymer ?
#
loop_
_entity_poly.entity_id
_entity_poly.type
_entity_poly.pdbx_seq_one_letter_code
_entity_poly.pdbx_strand_id
1 'polypeptide(L)'
;MDKVLPAMRAKLPVIRDTTAFVQQDNAGPHVREDDTELETVGKGDGWKIKMRCQPPRSPELNVLDLGVFASIPALQYRKAT
;
A
#
# COMPACT_ATOMS: atom_id res chain seq x y z
N MET A 1 10.04 -4.09 5.61
CA MET A 1 9.81 -3.87 4.16
C MET A 1 10.39 -5.00 3.29
N ASP A 2 11.25 -5.82 3.88
CA ASP A 2 12.06 -6.89 3.28
C ASP A 2 11.27 -7.99 2.57
N LYS A 3 9.98 -8.14 2.89
CA LYS A 3 9.08 -9.12 2.24
C LYS A 3 8.14 -8.49 1.22
N VAL A 4 7.74 -7.24 1.44
CA VAL A 4 6.71 -6.58 0.63
C VAL A 4 7.30 -6.12 -0.69
N LEU A 5 8.47 -5.47 -0.68
CA LEU A 5 9.08 -4.95 -1.91
C LEU A 5 9.46 -6.07 -2.90
N PRO A 6 10.09 -7.19 -2.48
CA PRO A 6 10.34 -8.30 -3.41
C PRO A 6 9.06 -8.90 -3.98
N ALA A 7 8.02 -9.05 -3.15
CA ALA A 7 6.73 -9.58 -3.61
C ALA A 7 6.04 -8.64 -4.61
N MET A 8 6.11 -7.33 -4.39
CA MET A 8 5.63 -6.32 -5.33
C MET A 8 6.34 -6.44 -6.67
N ARG A 9 7.68 -6.51 -6.69
CA ARG A 9 8.46 -6.66 -7.93
C ARG A 9 8.13 -7.94 -8.69
N ALA A 10 7.84 -9.03 -7.97
CA ALA A 10 7.51 -10.31 -8.58
C ALA A 10 6.08 -10.41 -9.13
N LYS A 11 5.12 -9.67 -8.54
CA LYS A 11 3.67 -9.83 -8.83
C LYS A 11 3.04 -8.67 -9.59
N LEU A 12 3.58 -7.46 -9.50
CA LEU A 12 3.02 -6.31 -10.20
C LEU A 12 3.32 -6.42 -11.71
N PRO A 13 2.32 -6.23 -12.59
CA PRO A 13 2.58 -6.13 -14.02
C PRO A 13 3.47 -4.92 -14.26
N VAL A 14 4.66 -5.19 -14.80
CA VAL A 14 5.72 -4.20 -14.94
C VAL A 14 5.29 -3.12 -15.93
N ILE A 15 5.11 -1.88 -15.47
CA ILE A 15 5.24 -0.70 -16.34
C ILE A 15 6.60 -0.09 -16.00
N ARG A 16 7.64 -0.51 -16.74
CA ARG A 16 8.99 0.05 -16.58
C ARG A 16 8.91 1.57 -16.68
N ASP A 17 9.77 2.25 -15.92
CA ASP A 17 9.85 3.71 -15.88
C ASP A 17 8.62 4.43 -15.26
N THR A 18 7.71 3.68 -14.63
CA THR A 18 6.56 4.25 -13.90
C THR A 18 6.78 4.18 -12.39
N THR A 19 6.22 5.15 -11.66
CA THR A 19 6.27 5.14 -10.19
C THR A 19 5.11 4.34 -9.62
N ALA A 20 5.41 3.29 -8.86
CA ALA A 20 4.41 2.58 -8.07
C ALA A 20 4.23 3.31 -6.73
N PHE A 21 3.00 3.72 -6.43
CA PHE A 21 2.64 4.32 -5.15
C PHE A 21 2.04 3.26 -4.23
N VAL A 22 2.59 3.16 -3.02
CA VAL A 22 2.05 2.34 -1.95
C VAL A 22 1.34 3.26 -0.97
N GLN A 23 0.02 3.15 -0.91
CA GLN A 23 -0.78 3.91 0.03
C GLN A 23 -0.89 3.16 1.37
N GLN A 24 -0.80 3.90 2.47
CA GLN A 24 -1.02 3.41 3.83
C GLN A 24 -1.74 4.48 4.68
N ASP A 25 -2.27 4.08 5.83
CA ASP A 25 -2.75 5.05 6.82
C ASP A 25 -1.59 5.75 7.57
N ASN A 26 -1.91 6.80 8.33
CA ASN A 26 -0.91 7.56 9.11
C ASN A 26 -0.76 7.07 10.58
N ALA A 27 -0.91 5.77 10.85
CA ALA A 27 -0.71 5.22 12.19
C ALA A 27 0.76 5.30 12.62
N GLY A 28 1.01 5.49 13.92
CA GLY A 28 2.35 5.68 14.49
C GLY A 28 3.45 4.65 14.15
N PRO A 29 3.17 3.36 13.88
CA PRO A 29 4.20 2.41 13.45
C PRO A 29 4.49 2.45 11.94
N HIS A 30 3.78 3.26 11.15
CA HIS A 30 3.91 3.27 9.70
C HIS A 30 5.09 4.10 9.23
N VAL A 31 5.62 3.70 8.06
CA VAL A 31 6.77 4.37 7.44
C VAL A 31 6.36 5.78 7.04
N ARG A 32 7.25 6.76 7.17
CA ARG A 32 6.93 8.11 6.72
C ARG A 32 7.04 8.22 5.21
N GLU A 33 6.32 9.17 4.60
CA GLU A 33 6.42 9.41 3.15
C GLU A 33 7.82 9.85 2.71
N ASP A 34 8.57 10.46 3.62
CA ASP A 34 9.92 11.01 3.44
C ASP A 34 11.04 10.04 3.89
N ASP A 35 10.72 8.76 4.11
CA ASP A 35 11.70 7.75 4.49
C ASP A 35 12.71 7.49 3.35
N THR A 36 13.94 7.98 3.57
CA THR A 36 15.02 7.95 2.57
C THR A 36 15.62 6.56 2.37
N GLU A 37 15.59 5.70 3.39
CA GLU A 37 16.04 4.32 3.29
C GLU A 37 15.08 3.55 2.39
N LEU A 38 13.77 3.72 2.61
CA LEU A 38 12.75 3.10 1.79
C LEU A 38 12.76 3.63 0.35
N GLU A 39 12.95 4.93 0.16
CA GLU A 39 13.08 5.50 -1.19
C GLU A 39 14.29 4.91 -1.92
N THR A 40 15.39 4.68 -1.22
CA THR A 40 16.60 4.06 -1.78
C THR A 40 16.36 2.61 -2.16
N VAL A 41 15.80 1.80 -1.25
CA VAL A 41 15.48 0.38 -1.53
C VAL A 41 14.40 0.24 -2.60
N GLY A 42 13.47 1.18 -2.67
CA GLY A 42 12.41 1.25 -3.67
C GLY A 42 12.89 1.63 -5.08
N LYS A 43 14.12 2.15 -5.20
CA LYS A 43 14.82 2.46 -6.46
C LYS A 43 15.80 1.33 -6.77
N GLY A 44 15.38 0.35 -7.55
CA GLY A 44 16.24 -0.77 -7.96
C GLY A 44 15.60 -1.58 -9.07
N ASP A 45 16.41 -2.18 -9.93
CA ASP A 45 15.95 -3.07 -11.02
C ASP A 45 14.92 -2.43 -11.97
N GLY A 46 15.02 -1.11 -12.20
CA GLY A 46 14.06 -0.36 -13.02
C GLY A 46 12.74 -0.02 -12.32
N TRP A 47 12.63 -0.28 -11.03
CA TRP A 47 11.48 0.10 -10.20
C TRP A 47 11.69 1.46 -9.54
N LYS A 48 10.58 2.17 -9.38
CA LYS A 48 10.49 3.38 -8.58
C LYS A 48 9.26 3.27 -7.67
N ILE A 49 9.48 2.88 -6.42
CA ILE A 49 8.41 2.73 -5.42
C ILE A 49 8.41 3.94 -4.48
N LYS A 50 7.23 4.50 -4.19
CA LYS A 50 7.05 5.61 -3.25
C LYS A 50 5.91 5.35 -2.28
N MET A 51 6.11 5.70 -1.01
CA MET A 51 5.04 5.69 -0.02
C MET A 51 4.14 6.91 -0.16
N ARG A 52 2.86 6.71 0.12
CA ARG A 52 1.86 7.75 0.29
C ARG A 52 1.07 7.50 1.56
N CYS A 53 1.03 8.48 2.44
CA CYS A 53 0.23 8.42 3.65
C CYS A 53 -1.08 9.16 3.41
N GLN A 54 -2.19 8.57 3.83
CA GLN A 54 -3.46 9.27 3.77
C GLN A 54 -3.49 10.45 4.77
N PRO A 55 -4.27 11.51 4.48
CA PRO A 55 -4.54 12.56 5.45
C PRO A 55 -5.08 12.01 6.79
N PRO A 56 -4.73 12.63 7.93
CA PRO A 56 -5.20 12.17 9.23
C PRO A 56 -6.74 12.12 9.31
N ARG A 57 -7.28 11.02 9.83
CA ARG A 57 -8.73 10.78 10.04
C ARG A 57 -9.58 10.80 8.76
N SER A 58 -9.00 10.41 7.62
CA SER A 58 -9.70 10.31 6.34
C SER A 58 -9.84 8.87 5.84
N PRO A 59 -10.64 8.00 6.50
CA PRO A 59 -10.85 6.61 6.07
C PRO A 59 -11.46 6.51 4.66
N GLU A 60 -12.18 7.54 4.22
CA GLU A 60 -12.73 7.66 2.86
C GLU A 60 -11.67 7.79 1.77
N LEU A 61 -10.40 7.99 2.14
CA LEU A 61 -9.30 8.13 1.19
C LEU A 61 -8.48 6.85 1.05
N ASN A 62 -8.73 5.81 1.85
CA ASN A 62 -8.03 4.52 1.75
C ASN A 62 -8.90 3.46 1.07
N VAL A 63 -8.44 3.01 -0.09
CA VAL A 63 -9.12 1.97 -0.89
C VAL A 63 -9.29 0.65 -0.13
N LEU A 64 -8.36 0.33 0.78
CA LEU A 64 -8.47 -0.89 1.60
C LEU A 64 -9.60 -0.78 2.62
N ASP A 65 -9.79 0.39 3.24
CA ASP A 65 -10.87 0.64 4.19
C ASP A 65 -12.24 0.62 3.50
N LEU A 66 -12.36 1.31 2.36
CA LEU A 66 -13.61 1.40 1.59
C LEU A 66 -14.00 0.11 0.87
N GLY A 67 -13.02 -0.65 0.37
CA GLY A 67 -13.27 -1.82 -0.47
C GLY A 67 -13.09 -3.12 0.28
N VAL A 68 -11.82 -3.48 0.52
CA VAL A 68 -11.45 -4.81 1.00
C VAL A 68 -11.97 -5.05 2.41
N PHE A 69 -11.67 -4.17 3.35
CA PHE A 69 -12.05 -4.34 4.75
C PHE A 69 -13.55 -4.15 4.97
N ALA A 70 -14.23 -3.29 4.20
CA ALA A 70 -15.68 -3.21 4.22
C ALA A 70 -16.35 -4.49 3.69
N SER A 71 -15.74 -5.18 2.70
CA SER A 71 -16.32 -6.38 2.09
C SER A 71 -16.26 -7.63 2.97
N ILE A 72 -15.23 -7.77 3.81
CA ILE A 72 -15.04 -8.94 4.68
C ILE A 72 -16.23 -9.17 5.63
N PRO A 73 -16.63 -8.20 6.49
CA PRO A 73 -17.77 -8.37 7.37
C PRO A 73 -19.07 -8.50 6.57
N ALA A 74 -19.23 -7.77 5.47
CA ALA A 74 -20.41 -7.91 4.60
C ALA A 74 -20.58 -9.35 4.08
N LEU A 75 -19.48 -10.03 3.73
CA LEU A 75 -19.48 -11.44 3.34
C LEU A 75 -19.80 -12.37 4.51
N GLN A 76 -19.30 -12.08 5.71
CA GLN A 76 -19.60 -12.87 6.91
C GLN A 76 -21.09 -12.79 7.28
N TYR A 77 -21.68 -11.59 7.28
CA TYR A 77 -23.11 -11.42 7.54
C TYR A 77 -24.00 -12.14 6.51
N ARG A 78 -23.60 -12.14 5.23
CA ARG A 78 -24.31 -12.89 4.18
C ARG A 78 -24.31 -14.40 4.37
N LYS A 79 -23.26 -14.97 4.98
CA LYS A 79 -23.14 -16.42 5.21
C LYS A 79 -23.84 -16.91 6.48
N ALA A 80 -24.17 -16.00 7.39
CA ALA A 80 -24.87 -16.30 8.64
C ALA A 80 -26.40 -16.36 8.48
N THR A 81 -26.91 -16.16 7.26
CA THR A 81 -28.31 -16.31 6.85
C THR A 81 -28.44 -17.55 5.98
#